data_AF-A0A7X7BIK9-F1
#
_entry.id   AF-A0A7X7BIK9-F1
#
_cell.length_a   1.000
_cell.length_b   1.000
_cell.length_c   1.000
_cell.angle_alpha   90.00
_cell.angle_beta   90.00
_cell.angle_gamma   90.00
#
_symmetry.space_group_name_H-M   'P 1'
#
loop_
_entity.id
_entity.type
_entity.pdbx_description
1 polymer ?
#
loop_
_entity_poly.entity_id
_entity_poly.type
_entity_poly.pdbx_seq_one_letter_code
_entity_poly.pdbx_strand_id
1 'polypeptide(L)'
;PLAYAILHPKLPNENYPFKELSGCGVAFKLAQAILGDEALDLIDLAALGTYSDMVSLHDENRTIVKWGLNQLRNTSHLGLRLLIQSLNLKKINEYALGFLIGPRLNAPGRMESGNLAVQLLVTENYEEAIRLVHEVEELNDNRKQTIEGSINEAIEIIERDDLNKYNVLVVEGTDFHEGVLGIICSKLISIYHKPAIVLTESQGLYKGSCRSIEGFPLMENLTKCADILEQFGGHKLAAGLSIRKENIPLLRERLHELGQGEICRWVNIDCELDASLISLNLTQELQKFRPFGMNNDNPLFLLTDCEVAAVSPVGGDKHLKITLKKDGKIIEGIAFNKGEIYYNISINDLIDVVGTFDINEYNGTISNQFTIEDMRCRYRQIFDCRHKAWDFEQVLKNKQFIYFENDCGFNNAEKFTYDLDFCSDVVLIDLPESVKDLQYILKQQNINNIYLILHNDDLFSTEHLLTREKLGKFYQMLKKVGNFTINDPQVELLFAKMGFSKRLQMISLQVFFELNFVIIDNNKITVVENPERKNLTESETFRKVIEQAELRDKLLLSSKEELIKYINSLMEE
;
A
#
# COMPACT_ATOMS: atom_id res chain seq x y z
N PRO A 1 -3.30 -1.14 47.97
CA PRO A 1 -2.88 -0.86 49.36
C PRO A 1 -3.50 0.47 49.81
N LEU A 2 -3.75 0.66 51.12
CA LEU A 2 -4.19 1.96 51.64
C LEU A 2 -3.02 2.95 51.55
N ALA A 3 -3.17 4.04 50.79
CA ALA A 3 -2.14 5.06 50.64
C ALA A 3 -2.16 6.04 51.82
N TYR A 4 -0.99 6.38 52.37
CA TYR A 4 -0.87 7.42 53.40
C TYR A 4 -1.12 8.83 52.83
N ALA A 5 -0.64 9.09 51.62
CA ALA A 5 -0.89 10.31 50.85
C ALA A 5 -0.95 9.97 49.36
N ILE A 6 -1.68 10.77 48.58
CA ILE A 6 -1.77 10.65 47.13
C ILE A 6 -1.32 11.98 46.53
N LEU A 7 -0.35 11.92 45.62
CA LEU A 7 0.06 13.05 44.79
C LEU A 7 -0.39 12.75 43.36
N HIS A 8 -1.41 13.45 42.89
CA HIS A 8 -1.91 13.27 41.54
C HIS A 8 -2.51 14.59 41.01
N PRO A 9 -2.17 15.02 39.79
CA PRO A 9 -2.65 16.27 39.19
C PRO A 9 -4.11 16.20 38.74
N LYS A 10 -4.90 15.24 39.25
CA LYS A 10 -6.33 15.09 38.93
C LYS A 10 -7.14 14.77 40.19
N LEU A 11 -6.59 15.06 41.37
CA LEU A 11 -7.34 14.86 42.60
C LEU A 11 -8.56 15.79 42.61
N PRO A 12 -9.69 15.37 43.21
CA PRO A 12 -10.80 16.28 43.42
C PRO A 12 -10.34 17.50 44.24
N ASN A 13 -10.72 18.70 43.80
CA ASN A 13 -10.46 19.99 44.46
C ASN A 13 -9.00 20.49 44.47
N GLU A 14 -8.09 19.94 43.65
CA GLU A 14 -6.78 20.56 43.43
C GLU A 14 -6.73 21.46 42.19
N ASN A 15 -5.92 22.53 42.26
CA ASN A 15 -5.81 23.59 41.25
C ASN A 15 -4.50 23.57 40.46
N TYR A 16 -3.80 22.42 40.42
CA TYR A 16 -2.60 22.24 39.61
C TYR A 16 -2.93 22.51 38.14
N PRO A 17 -2.15 23.37 37.45
CA PRO A 17 -2.53 23.92 36.15
C PRO A 17 -2.55 22.87 35.04
N PHE A 18 -1.62 21.92 35.07
CA PHE A 18 -1.46 20.93 34.00
C PHE A 18 -1.86 19.52 34.46
N LYS A 19 -3.09 19.13 34.12
CA LYS A 19 -3.73 17.88 34.56
C LYS A 19 -3.19 16.61 33.89
N GLU A 20 -2.42 16.75 32.81
CA GLU A 20 -1.94 15.64 31.97
C GLU A 20 -0.48 15.23 32.25
N LEU A 21 0.10 15.70 33.35
CA LEU A 21 1.46 15.36 33.74
C LEU A 21 1.63 13.84 33.87
N SER A 22 2.68 13.28 33.25
CA SER A 22 2.98 11.85 33.32
C SER A 22 3.34 11.41 34.74
N GLY A 23 3.31 10.09 35.01
CA GLY A 23 3.75 9.56 36.31
C GLY A 23 5.21 9.93 36.62
N CYS A 24 6.09 9.85 35.62
CA CYS A 24 7.48 10.29 35.74
C CYS A 24 7.62 11.81 35.91
N GLY A 25 6.71 12.59 35.31
CA GLY A 25 6.63 14.03 35.53
C GLY A 25 6.22 14.37 36.96
N VAL A 26 5.23 13.66 37.53
CA VAL A 26 4.84 13.80 38.94
C VAL A 26 6.00 13.44 39.87
N ALA A 27 6.71 12.33 39.59
CA ALA A 27 7.90 11.94 40.35
C ALA A 27 9.01 12.99 40.28
N PHE A 28 9.25 13.57 39.10
CA PHE A 28 10.20 14.65 38.89
C PHE A 28 9.81 15.91 39.67
N LYS A 29 8.52 16.29 39.70
CA LYS A 29 8.05 17.42 40.50
C LYS A 29 8.19 17.20 42.00
N LEU A 30 7.98 15.98 42.46
CA LEU A 30 8.27 15.62 43.85
C LEU A 30 9.76 15.75 44.15
N ALA A 31 10.62 15.22 43.27
CA ALA A 31 12.07 15.38 43.40
C ALA A 31 12.48 16.86 43.41
N GLN A 32 11.92 17.67 42.52
CA GLN A 32 12.14 19.12 42.47
C GLN A 32 11.71 19.83 43.76
N ALA A 33 10.59 19.43 44.35
CA ALA A 33 10.13 19.99 45.63
C ALA A 33 11.06 19.65 46.81
N ILE A 34 11.77 18.52 46.75
CA ILE A 34 12.68 18.04 47.80
C ILE A 34 14.10 18.56 47.60
N LEU A 35 14.62 18.49 46.37
CA LEU A 35 16.01 18.72 46.00
C LEU A 35 16.28 20.11 45.41
N GLY A 36 15.23 20.84 45.01
CA GLY A 36 15.38 22.10 44.29
C GLY A 36 15.98 21.90 42.89
N ASP A 37 16.97 22.73 42.53
CA ASP A 37 17.60 22.74 41.21
C ASP A 37 18.39 21.44 40.90
N GLU A 38 18.85 20.72 41.93
CA GLU A 38 19.54 19.42 41.75
C GLU A 38 18.65 18.36 41.11
N ALA A 39 17.33 18.49 41.20
CA ALA A 39 16.41 17.58 40.51
C ALA A 39 16.57 17.62 38.97
N LEU A 40 17.14 18.71 38.41
CA LEU A 40 17.42 18.79 36.97
C LEU A 40 18.39 17.71 36.49
N ASP A 41 19.19 17.08 37.36
CA ASP A 41 20.02 15.92 36.99
C ASP A 41 19.21 14.65 36.68
N LEU A 42 17.91 14.67 36.96
CA LEU A 42 16.97 13.57 36.74
C LEU A 42 16.00 13.85 35.57
N ILE A 43 16.13 14.97 34.85
CA ILE A 43 15.13 15.37 33.84
C ILE A 43 15.14 14.47 32.60
N ASP A 44 16.28 13.86 32.27
CA ASP A 44 16.40 12.86 31.22
C ASP A 44 15.63 11.55 31.53
N LEU A 45 15.67 11.07 32.77
CA LEU A 45 14.85 9.95 33.24
C LEU A 45 13.35 10.31 33.20
N ALA A 46 13.00 11.52 33.63
CA ALA A 46 11.63 12.01 33.57
C ALA A 46 11.11 12.11 32.13
N ALA A 47 11.95 12.58 31.21
CA ALA A 47 11.64 12.67 29.78
C ALA A 47 11.43 11.30 29.14
N LEU A 48 12.29 10.34 29.46
CA LEU A 48 12.19 8.98 28.95
C LEU A 48 10.84 8.34 29.31
N GLY A 49 10.44 8.43 30.58
CA GLY A 49 9.14 7.92 31.02
C GLY A 49 7.97 8.69 30.44
N THR A 50 8.05 10.03 30.43
CA THR A 50 7.00 10.90 29.87
C THR A 50 6.75 10.59 28.40
N TYR A 51 7.80 10.44 27.60
CA TYR A 51 7.64 10.12 26.18
C TYR A 51 7.17 8.67 25.97
N SER A 52 7.67 7.72 26.78
CA SER A 52 7.29 6.30 26.67
C SER A 52 5.85 6.02 27.08
N ASP A 53 5.28 6.82 27.99
CA ASP A 53 3.87 6.76 28.40
C ASP A 53 2.91 7.29 27.33
N MET A 54 3.43 7.83 26.22
CA MET A 54 2.63 8.41 25.13
C MET A 54 1.60 9.43 25.63
N VAL A 55 1.97 10.23 26.64
CA VAL A 55 1.14 11.33 27.12
C VAL A 55 1.29 12.57 26.24
N SER A 56 0.27 13.41 26.26
CA SER A 56 0.22 14.71 25.59
C SER A 56 1.50 15.54 25.80
N LEU A 57 2.17 15.93 24.70
CA LEU A 57 3.36 16.78 24.69
C LEU A 57 3.00 18.26 24.61
N HIS A 58 2.22 18.70 25.59
CA HIS A 58 1.94 20.10 25.86
C HIS A 58 2.55 20.55 27.19
N ASP A 59 2.70 21.87 27.34
CA ASP A 59 3.09 22.54 28.58
C ASP A 59 4.29 21.88 29.30
N GLU A 60 4.07 21.32 30.50
CA GLU A 60 5.13 20.75 31.33
C GLU A 60 5.72 19.47 30.75
N ASN A 61 4.90 18.56 30.21
CA ASN A 61 5.39 17.33 29.57
C ASN A 61 6.32 17.68 28.40
N ARG A 62 5.93 18.66 27.58
CA ARG A 62 6.76 19.15 26.46
C ARG A 62 8.09 19.69 26.94
N THR A 63 8.07 20.47 28.02
CA THR A 63 9.27 21.07 28.60
C THR A 63 10.22 20.01 29.15
N ILE A 64 9.67 19.06 29.92
CA ILE A 64 10.41 17.90 30.46
C ILE A 64 11.07 17.13 29.32
N VAL A 65 10.32 16.73 28.29
CA VAL A 65 10.86 15.97 27.17
C VAL A 65 11.89 16.77 26.39
N LYS A 66 11.64 18.06 26.13
CA LYS A 66 12.59 18.92 25.39
C LYS A 66 13.93 19.07 26.10
N TRP A 67 13.90 19.31 27.41
CA TRP A 67 15.12 19.47 28.21
C TRP A 67 15.81 18.13 28.46
N GLY A 68 15.03 17.08 28.75
CA GLY A 68 15.56 15.74 28.94
C GLY A 68 16.19 15.17 27.67
N LEU A 69 15.64 15.41 26.46
CA LEU A 69 16.30 15.02 25.20
C LEU A 69 17.67 15.70 25.02
N ASN A 70 17.80 16.95 25.47
CA ASN A 70 19.08 17.65 25.43
C ASN A 70 20.08 17.06 26.44
N GLN A 71 19.63 16.77 27.66
CA GLN A 71 20.47 16.17 28.70
C GLN A 71 20.86 14.72 28.38
N LEU A 72 19.96 13.94 27.79
CA LEU A 72 20.17 12.53 27.45
C LEU A 72 21.39 12.30 26.55
N ARG A 73 21.74 13.30 25.72
CA ARG A 73 22.95 13.29 24.88
C ARG A 73 24.24 13.19 25.68
N ASN A 74 24.24 13.72 26.90
CA ASN A 74 25.36 13.72 27.84
C ASN A 74 24.87 13.29 29.23
N THR A 75 24.04 12.24 29.30
CA THR A 75 23.47 11.75 30.55
C THR A 75 24.56 11.35 31.55
N SER A 76 24.36 11.69 32.82
CA SER A 76 25.23 11.29 33.93
C SER A 76 24.94 9.86 34.41
N HIS A 77 23.77 9.32 34.08
CA HIS A 77 23.36 7.97 34.47
C HIS A 77 24.18 6.92 33.73
N LEU A 78 25.03 6.19 34.46
CA LEU A 78 26.01 5.26 33.90
C LEU A 78 25.37 4.20 33.00
N GLY A 79 24.33 3.52 33.48
CA GLY A 79 23.66 2.48 32.72
C GLY A 79 22.96 3.00 31.47
N LEU A 80 22.32 4.16 31.55
CA LEU A 80 21.67 4.80 30.39
C LEU A 80 22.69 5.23 29.33
N ARG A 81 23.84 5.76 29.76
CA ARG A 81 24.95 6.12 28.87
C ARG A 81 25.49 4.90 28.13
N LEU A 82 25.74 3.80 28.84
CA LEU A 82 26.24 2.56 28.23
C LEU A 82 25.21 1.93 27.28
N LEU A 83 23.92 1.98 27.63
CA LEU A 83 22.83 1.56 26.74
C LEU A 83 22.81 2.42 25.46
N ILE A 84 22.88 3.75 25.57
CA ILE A 84 22.91 4.62 24.39
C ILE A 84 24.14 4.33 23.50
N GLN A 85 25.28 4.04 24.11
CA GLN A 85 26.50 3.68 23.39
C GLN A 85 26.36 2.35 22.64
N SER A 86 25.72 1.33 23.24
CA SER A 86 25.50 0.03 22.56
C SER A 86 24.66 0.18 21.29
N LEU A 87 23.78 1.18 21.25
CA LEU A 87 22.89 1.46 20.11
C LEU A 87 23.56 2.16 18.93
N ASN A 88 24.79 2.67 19.09
CA ASN A 88 25.53 3.39 18.04
C ASN A 88 24.71 4.51 17.35
N LEU A 89 23.94 5.26 18.13
CA LEU A 89 23.03 6.28 17.60
C LEU A 89 23.80 7.49 17.06
N LYS A 90 23.48 7.90 15.82
CA LYS A 90 24.04 9.13 15.23
C LYS A 90 23.43 10.40 15.83
N LYS A 91 22.14 10.38 16.17
CA LYS A 91 21.39 11.49 16.75
C LYS A 91 20.42 10.93 17.80
N ILE A 92 20.31 11.63 18.93
CA ILE A 92 19.32 11.33 19.98
C ILE A 92 18.19 12.33 19.82
N ASN A 93 17.09 11.84 19.25
CA ASN A 93 15.85 12.55 18.97
C ASN A 93 14.66 11.77 19.56
N GLU A 94 13.44 12.22 19.25
CA GLU A 94 12.19 11.62 19.72
C GLU A 94 12.06 10.16 19.25
N TYR A 95 12.53 9.85 18.04
CA TYR A 95 12.57 8.50 17.52
C TYR A 95 13.48 7.60 18.35
N ALA A 96 14.70 8.05 18.66
CA ALA A 96 15.62 7.31 19.52
C ALA A 96 15.01 7.04 20.90
N LEU A 97 14.33 8.03 21.47
CA LEU A 97 13.70 7.91 22.79
C LEU A 97 12.56 6.87 22.78
N GLY A 98 11.61 6.98 21.86
CA GLY A 98 10.41 6.13 21.85
C GLY A 98 10.56 4.76 21.20
N PHE A 99 11.46 4.61 20.24
CA PHE A 99 11.55 3.38 19.42
C PHE A 99 12.85 2.60 19.61
N LEU A 100 13.87 3.19 20.23
CA LEU A 100 15.15 2.51 20.46
C LEU A 100 15.44 2.30 21.95
N ILE A 101 15.41 3.37 22.74
CA ILE A 101 15.76 3.34 24.18
C ILE A 101 14.56 2.84 25.02
N GLY A 102 13.39 3.46 24.88
CA GLY A 102 12.19 3.10 25.63
C GLY A 102 11.80 1.62 25.53
N PRO A 103 11.74 1.01 24.33
CA PRO A 103 11.38 -0.41 24.18
C PRO A 103 12.32 -1.38 24.89
N ARG A 104 13.61 -1.02 25.01
CA ARG A 104 14.60 -1.83 25.73
C ARG A 104 14.35 -1.82 27.21
N LEU A 105 14.14 -0.63 27.78
CA LEU A 105 13.83 -0.49 29.21
C LEU A 105 12.47 -1.09 29.56
N ASN A 106 11.54 -1.15 28.61
CA ASN A 106 10.25 -1.81 28.77
C ASN A 106 10.30 -3.34 28.58
N ALA A 107 11.34 -3.89 27.95
CA ALA A 107 11.41 -5.32 27.64
C ALA A 107 11.46 -6.20 28.90
N PRO A 108 12.27 -5.90 29.94
CA PRO A 108 12.29 -6.68 31.18
C PRO A 108 10.93 -6.79 31.85
N GLY A 109 10.15 -5.69 31.92
CA GLY A 109 8.81 -5.71 32.51
C GLY A 109 7.77 -6.51 31.73
N ARG A 110 8.03 -6.81 30.44
CA ARG A 110 7.14 -7.61 29.59
C ARG A 110 7.51 -9.09 29.54
N MET A 111 8.79 -9.41 29.72
CA MET A 111 9.33 -10.77 29.57
C MET A 111 9.61 -11.43 30.93
N GLU A 112 10.01 -10.67 31.93
CA GLU A 112 10.42 -11.17 33.24
C GLU A 112 9.97 -10.23 34.38
N SER A 113 10.90 -9.44 34.94
CA SER A 113 10.66 -8.49 36.02
C SER A 113 11.24 -7.11 35.67
N GLY A 114 10.44 -6.06 35.88
CA GLY A 114 10.84 -4.67 35.65
C GLY A 114 12.01 -4.19 36.53
N ASN A 115 12.40 -4.95 37.57
CA ASN A 115 13.50 -4.59 38.46
C ASN A 115 14.84 -4.44 37.74
N LEU A 116 15.07 -5.20 36.68
CA LEU A 116 16.32 -5.17 35.91
C LEU A 116 16.54 -3.80 35.25
N ALA A 117 15.49 -3.22 34.67
CA ALA A 117 15.55 -1.87 34.11
C ALA A 117 15.85 -0.81 35.17
N VAL A 118 15.25 -0.93 36.37
CA VAL A 118 15.53 -0.03 37.50
C VAL A 118 16.98 -0.15 37.94
N GLN A 119 17.50 -1.37 38.10
CA GLN A 119 18.90 -1.62 38.46
C GLN A 119 19.86 -0.98 37.44
N LEU A 120 19.55 -1.08 36.15
CA LEU A 120 20.34 -0.45 35.11
C LEU A 120 20.35 1.08 35.23
N LEU A 121 19.20 1.68 35.53
CA LEU A 121 19.09 3.14 35.63
C LEU A 121 19.78 3.73 36.86
N VAL A 122 19.92 2.97 37.95
CA VAL A 122 20.47 3.47 39.23
C VAL A 122 21.88 2.96 39.57
N THR A 123 22.44 2.02 38.79
CA THR A 123 23.76 1.46 39.07
C THR A 123 24.88 2.48 38.84
N GLU A 124 25.84 2.51 39.76
CA GLU A 124 27.09 3.28 39.65
C GLU A 124 28.29 2.37 39.36
N ASN A 125 28.10 1.05 39.31
CA ASN A 125 29.14 0.08 39.03
C ASN A 125 29.22 -0.21 37.52
N TYR A 126 30.39 0.04 36.93
CA TYR A 126 30.64 -0.10 35.50
C TYR A 126 30.46 -1.53 34.98
N GLU A 127 31.03 -2.52 35.66
CA GLU A 127 30.92 -3.93 35.26
C GLU A 127 29.49 -4.43 35.34
N GLU A 128 28.79 -4.03 36.41
CA GLU A 128 27.37 -4.36 36.59
C GLU A 128 26.49 -3.69 35.52
N ALA A 129 26.77 -2.44 35.18
CA ALA A 129 26.05 -1.73 34.14
C ALA A 129 26.22 -2.39 32.77
N ILE A 130 27.42 -2.83 32.41
CA ILE A 130 27.67 -3.59 31.17
C ILE A 130 26.84 -4.87 31.15
N ARG A 131 26.88 -5.65 32.25
CA ARG A 131 26.10 -6.89 32.37
C ARG A 131 24.61 -6.63 32.17
N LEU A 132 24.06 -5.62 32.85
CA LEU A 132 22.64 -5.25 32.75
C LEU A 132 22.27 -4.76 31.34
N VAL A 133 23.14 -4.01 30.65
CA VAL A 133 22.89 -3.62 29.24
C VAL A 133 22.77 -4.84 28.35
N HIS A 134 23.65 -5.83 28.50
CA HIS A 134 23.58 -7.08 27.74
C HIS A 134 22.27 -7.84 28.00
N GLU A 135 21.88 -7.98 29.27
CA GLU A 135 20.62 -8.65 29.63
C GLU A 135 19.39 -7.90 29.07
N VAL A 136 19.37 -6.56 29.13
CA VAL A 136 18.30 -5.75 28.54
C VAL A 136 18.22 -5.91 27.01
N GLU A 137 19.36 -5.93 26.31
CA GLU A 137 19.38 -6.15 24.85
C GLU A 137 18.84 -7.54 24.50
N GLU A 138 19.30 -8.58 25.20
CA GLU A 138 18.85 -9.95 25.00
C GLU A 138 17.33 -10.08 25.19
N LEU A 139 16.80 -9.52 26.29
CA LEU A 139 15.36 -9.52 26.55
C LEU A 139 14.57 -8.76 25.49
N ASN A 140 15.10 -7.64 25.00
CA ASN A 140 14.47 -6.89 23.91
C ASN A 140 14.49 -7.66 22.59
N ASP A 141 15.57 -8.38 22.28
CA ASP A 141 15.67 -9.15 21.04
C ASP A 141 14.81 -10.42 21.09
N ASN A 142 14.78 -11.12 22.22
CA ASN A 142 13.81 -12.20 22.47
C ASN A 142 12.38 -11.70 22.29
N ARG A 143 12.03 -10.55 22.89
CA ARG A 143 10.72 -9.91 22.72
C ARG A 143 10.40 -9.62 21.24
N LYS A 144 11.36 -9.10 20.46
CA LYS A 144 11.14 -8.82 19.02
C LYS A 144 10.88 -10.11 18.24
N GLN A 145 11.70 -11.14 18.47
CA GLN A 145 11.55 -12.44 17.80
C GLN A 145 10.20 -13.09 18.11
N THR A 146 9.78 -13.09 19.38
CA THR A 146 8.45 -13.58 19.78
C THR A 146 7.34 -12.80 19.08
N ILE A 147 7.43 -11.45 19.05
CA ILE A 147 6.42 -10.61 18.39
C ILE A 147 6.36 -10.88 16.88
N GLU A 148 7.51 -10.99 16.21
CA GLU A 148 7.56 -11.25 14.78
C GLU A 148 6.98 -12.63 14.44
N GLY A 149 7.33 -13.66 15.21
CA GLY A 149 6.74 -14.99 15.09
C GLY A 149 5.22 -14.96 15.26
N SER A 150 4.70 -14.31 16.31
CA SER A 150 3.25 -14.21 16.55
C SER A 150 2.52 -13.37 15.49
N ILE A 151 3.16 -12.35 14.90
CA ILE A 151 2.59 -11.58 13.79
C ILE A 151 2.47 -12.47 12.55
N ASN A 152 3.52 -13.22 12.22
CA ASN A 152 3.50 -14.12 11.07
C ASN A 152 2.45 -15.21 11.23
N GLU A 153 2.35 -15.83 12.41
CA GLU A 153 1.27 -16.80 12.72
C GLU A 153 -0.11 -16.15 12.56
N ALA A 154 -0.30 -14.93 13.07
CA ALA A 154 -1.57 -14.22 12.94
C ALA A 154 -1.95 -13.94 11.47
N ILE A 155 -0.97 -13.59 10.62
CA ILE A 155 -1.17 -13.40 9.18
C ILE A 155 -1.53 -14.72 8.51
N GLU A 156 -0.81 -15.80 8.81
CA GLU A 156 -1.10 -17.14 8.27
C GLU A 156 -2.51 -17.60 8.64
N ILE A 157 -2.98 -17.33 9.87
CA ILE A 157 -4.35 -17.64 10.30
C ILE A 157 -5.37 -16.82 9.50
N ILE A 158 -5.11 -15.52 9.29
CA ILE A 158 -6.00 -14.65 8.50
C ILE A 158 -6.14 -15.16 7.06
N GLU A 159 -5.03 -15.55 6.45
CA GLU A 159 -5.00 -16.05 5.07
C GLU A 159 -5.63 -17.44 4.96
N ARG A 160 -5.28 -18.37 5.85
CA ARG A 160 -5.81 -19.74 5.86
C ARG A 160 -7.32 -19.79 6.09
N ASP A 161 -7.82 -19.01 7.05
CA ASP A 161 -9.22 -19.04 7.46
C ASP A 161 -10.08 -17.98 6.73
N ASP A 162 -9.48 -17.29 5.75
CA ASP A 162 -10.07 -16.19 4.97
C ASP A 162 -10.77 -15.17 5.87
N LEU A 163 -10.10 -14.75 6.94
CA LEU A 163 -10.64 -13.79 7.90
C LEU A 163 -10.70 -12.38 7.31
N ASN A 164 -9.97 -12.13 6.22
CA ASN A 164 -9.99 -10.84 5.55
C ASN A 164 -11.34 -10.52 4.89
N LYS A 165 -12.26 -11.48 4.72
CA LYS A 165 -13.64 -11.17 4.32
C LYS A 165 -14.43 -10.40 5.38
N TYR A 166 -14.01 -10.45 6.65
CA TYR A 166 -14.67 -9.74 7.73
C TYR A 166 -14.22 -8.26 7.78
N ASN A 167 -15.07 -7.42 8.37
CA ASN A 167 -14.80 -5.98 8.54
C ASN A 167 -13.94 -5.71 9.78
N VAL A 168 -13.92 -6.67 10.72
CA VAL A 168 -13.11 -6.65 11.94
C VAL A 168 -12.37 -7.97 12.02
N LEU A 169 -11.05 -7.90 12.16
CA LEU A 169 -10.21 -9.09 12.28
C LEU A 169 -10.28 -9.62 13.72
N VAL A 170 -10.70 -10.87 13.89
CA VAL A 170 -10.67 -11.55 15.19
C VAL A 170 -9.82 -12.81 15.05
N VAL A 171 -8.57 -12.72 15.50
CA VAL A 171 -7.55 -13.74 15.34
C VAL A 171 -7.34 -14.48 16.66
N GLU A 172 -7.37 -15.81 16.60
CA GLU A 172 -7.10 -16.70 17.72
C GLU A 172 -5.69 -17.25 17.56
N GLY A 173 -4.74 -16.76 18.37
CA GLY A 173 -3.37 -17.24 18.34
C GLY A 173 -3.12 -18.39 19.30
N THR A 174 -2.14 -19.22 18.96
CA THR A 174 -1.67 -20.31 19.83
C THR A 174 -0.51 -19.80 20.67
N ASP A 175 -0.57 -19.95 21.99
CA ASP A 175 0.52 -19.59 22.92
C ASP A 175 1.02 -18.13 22.80
N PHE A 176 0.18 -17.22 22.30
CA PHE A 176 0.53 -15.80 22.23
C PHE A 176 0.68 -15.25 23.66
N HIS A 177 1.78 -14.53 23.91
CA HIS A 177 2.01 -13.90 25.19
C HIS A 177 1.02 -12.73 25.42
N GLU A 178 0.30 -12.70 26.54
CA GLU A 178 -0.73 -11.69 26.83
C GLU A 178 -0.19 -10.25 26.68
N GLY A 179 1.08 -10.03 27.08
CA GLY A 179 1.74 -8.73 27.04
C GLY A 179 2.06 -8.17 25.64
N VAL A 180 1.88 -8.95 24.56
CA VAL A 180 2.18 -8.54 23.19
C VAL A 180 0.96 -8.47 22.26
N LEU A 181 -0.21 -8.95 22.69
CA LEU A 181 -1.44 -8.99 21.87
C LEU A 181 -1.80 -7.63 21.25
N GLY A 182 -1.64 -6.54 22.00
CA GLY A 182 -1.93 -5.18 21.50
C GLY A 182 -0.97 -4.71 20.40
N ILE A 183 0.28 -5.19 20.41
CA ILE A 183 1.28 -4.91 19.36
C ILE A 183 0.88 -5.64 18.08
N ILE A 184 0.48 -6.91 18.20
CA ILE A 184 -0.03 -7.71 17.07
C ILE A 184 -1.25 -7.01 16.46
N CYS A 185 -2.23 -6.59 17.27
CA CYS A 185 -3.40 -5.85 16.78
C CYS A 185 -3.01 -4.61 15.97
N SER A 186 -2.07 -3.81 16.48
CA SER A 186 -1.62 -2.57 15.82
C SER A 186 -0.93 -2.87 14.49
N LYS A 187 -0.15 -3.96 14.43
CA LYS A 187 0.48 -4.41 13.18
C LYS A 187 -0.56 -4.91 12.17
N LEU A 188 -1.55 -5.70 12.60
CA LEU A 188 -2.63 -6.16 11.74
C LEU A 188 -3.44 -4.99 11.17
N ILE A 189 -3.76 -3.97 11.98
CA ILE A 189 -4.39 -2.72 11.50
C ILE A 189 -3.53 -2.06 10.42
N SER A 190 -2.21 -2.01 10.59
CA SER A 190 -1.34 -1.37 9.59
C SER A 190 -1.27 -2.12 8.25
N ILE A 191 -1.51 -3.43 8.25
CA ILE A 191 -1.47 -4.28 7.05
C ILE A 191 -2.84 -4.33 6.36
N TYR A 192 -3.89 -4.55 7.14
CA TYR A 192 -5.24 -4.82 6.62
C TYR A 192 -6.18 -3.62 6.69
N HIS A 193 -5.77 -2.52 7.33
CA HIS A 193 -6.57 -1.30 7.51
C HIS A 193 -7.96 -1.55 8.12
N LYS A 194 -8.05 -2.53 9.02
CA LYS A 194 -9.29 -2.94 9.71
C LYS A 194 -9.07 -3.04 11.21
N PRO A 195 -10.09 -2.75 12.06
CA PRO A 195 -10.02 -3.04 13.48
C PRO A 195 -9.60 -4.49 13.75
N ALA A 196 -8.82 -4.71 14.80
CA ALA A 196 -8.24 -6.01 15.10
C ALA A 196 -8.41 -6.38 16.58
N ILE A 197 -8.79 -7.64 16.80
CA ILE A 197 -8.86 -8.32 18.09
C ILE A 197 -7.97 -9.56 18.00
N VAL A 198 -7.00 -9.66 18.90
CA VAL A 198 -6.11 -10.82 18.98
C VAL A 198 -6.32 -11.50 20.33
N LEU A 199 -6.64 -12.79 20.28
CA LEU A 199 -7.01 -13.63 21.41
C LEU A 199 -5.92 -14.68 21.66
N THR A 200 -5.72 -15.02 22.93
CA THR A 200 -4.88 -16.14 23.38
C THR A 200 -5.58 -16.90 24.49
N GLU A 201 -5.36 -18.21 24.56
CA GLU A 201 -5.93 -19.04 25.63
C GLU A 201 -5.16 -18.80 26.95
N SER A 202 -5.90 -18.55 28.03
CA SER A 202 -5.36 -18.33 29.37
C SER A 202 -6.34 -18.86 30.41
N GLN A 203 -5.92 -19.92 31.12
CA GLN A 203 -6.69 -20.52 32.22
C GLN A 203 -8.12 -20.96 31.82
N GLY A 204 -8.30 -21.50 30.60
CA GLY A 204 -9.59 -22.00 30.11
C GLY A 204 -10.54 -20.92 29.58
N LEU A 205 -10.11 -19.66 29.50
CA LEU A 205 -10.78 -18.58 28.80
C LEU A 205 -9.85 -17.98 27.76
N TYR A 206 -10.40 -17.31 26.75
CA TYR A 206 -9.60 -16.53 25.82
C TYR A 206 -9.54 -15.10 26.31
N LYS A 207 -8.32 -14.58 26.49
CA LYS A 207 -8.08 -13.17 26.76
C LYS A 207 -7.64 -12.47 25.50
N GLY A 208 -8.14 -11.26 25.31
CA GLY A 208 -7.94 -10.48 24.10
C GLY A 208 -7.43 -9.08 24.34
N SER A 209 -6.58 -8.63 23.42
CA SER A 209 -6.41 -7.20 23.20
C SER A 209 -7.12 -6.78 21.92
N CYS A 210 -7.65 -5.58 21.94
CA CYS A 210 -8.39 -5.00 20.84
C CYS A 210 -7.78 -3.64 20.49
N ARG A 211 -7.62 -3.38 19.20
CA ARG A 211 -7.28 -2.06 18.66
C ARG A 211 -8.24 -1.72 17.53
N SER A 212 -8.49 -0.44 17.35
CA SER A 212 -9.39 0.03 16.32
C SER A 212 -8.85 1.25 15.60
N ILE A 213 -9.55 1.64 14.54
CA ILE A 213 -9.28 2.81 13.72
C ILE A 213 -10.44 3.79 13.82
N GLU A 214 -10.20 5.03 13.42
CA GLU A 214 -11.26 6.02 13.33
C GLU A 214 -12.38 5.50 12.41
N GLY A 215 -13.63 5.79 12.78
CA GLY A 215 -14.82 5.20 12.13
C GLY A 215 -15.39 3.96 12.83
N PHE A 216 -14.63 3.30 13.72
CA PHE A 216 -15.14 2.14 14.48
C PHE A 216 -14.94 2.34 16.00
N PRO A 217 -15.92 2.91 16.74
CA PRO A 217 -15.81 3.08 18.19
C PRO A 217 -15.87 1.71 18.89
N LEU A 218 -14.70 1.18 19.24
CA LEU A 218 -14.53 -0.18 19.72
C LEU A 218 -15.33 -0.47 20.99
N MET A 219 -15.30 0.45 21.96
CA MET A 219 -15.99 0.29 23.24
C MET A 219 -17.50 0.20 23.05
N GLU A 220 -18.07 1.02 22.17
CA GLU A 220 -19.51 1.01 21.86
C GLU A 220 -19.92 -0.29 21.17
N ASN A 221 -19.11 -0.76 20.22
CA ASN A 221 -19.39 -1.99 19.49
C ASN A 221 -19.18 -3.26 20.34
N LEU A 222 -18.16 -3.29 21.22
CA LEU A 222 -18.00 -4.38 22.19
C LEU A 222 -19.15 -4.43 23.20
N THR A 223 -19.69 -3.27 23.59
CA THR A 223 -20.86 -3.21 24.49
C THR A 223 -22.09 -3.89 23.89
N LYS A 224 -22.27 -3.84 22.57
CA LYS A 224 -23.34 -4.57 21.86
C LYS A 224 -23.14 -6.09 21.84
N CYS A 225 -21.93 -6.56 22.17
CA CYS A 225 -21.59 -7.97 22.31
C CYS A 225 -21.41 -8.41 23.77
N ALA A 226 -21.84 -7.59 24.75
CA ALA A 226 -21.58 -7.84 26.17
C ALA A 226 -22.16 -9.17 26.69
N ASP A 227 -23.23 -9.68 26.07
CA ASP A 227 -23.88 -10.95 26.43
C ASP A 227 -23.01 -12.19 26.17
N ILE A 228 -22.01 -12.09 25.29
CA ILE A 228 -21.11 -13.20 24.94
C ILE A 228 -19.70 -13.04 25.53
N LEU A 229 -19.43 -11.93 26.21
CA LEU A 229 -18.14 -11.58 26.82
C LEU A 229 -18.19 -11.81 28.33
N GLU A 230 -17.13 -12.38 28.88
CA GLU A 230 -17.00 -12.58 30.33
C GLU A 230 -16.59 -11.28 31.04
N GLN A 231 -15.62 -10.56 30.46
CA GLN A 231 -15.17 -9.25 30.89
C GLN A 231 -14.73 -8.43 29.68
N PHE A 232 -14.92 -7.11 29.71
CA PHE A 232 -14.35 -6.21 28.72
C PHE A 232 -14.27 -4.80 29.27
N GLY A 233 -13.33 -4.01 28.75
CA GLY A 233 -13.15 -2.62 29.16
C GLY A 233 -12.02 -1.92 28.41
N GLY A 234 -12.08 -0.60 28.35
CA GLY A 234 -11.09 0.22 27.67
C GLY A 234 -11.61 1.58 27.24
N HIS A 235 -11.06 2.08 26.14
CA HIS A 235 -11.36 3.38 25.54
C HIS A 235 -11.80 3.21 24.09
N LYS A 236 -12.13 4.33 23.43
CA LYS A 236 -12.67 4.38 22.06
C LYS A 236 -11.89 3.53 21.04
N LEU A 237 -10.55 3.50 21.12
CA LEU A 237 -9.68 2.83 20.13
C LEU A 237 -8.92 1.61 20.67
N ALA A 238 -9.02 1.31 21.96
CA ALA A 238 -8.27 0.23 22.59
C ALA A 238 -9.06 -0.38 23.75
N ALA A 239 -9.18 -1.71 23.76
CA ALA A 239 -9.88 -2.43 24.83
C ALA A 239 -9.18 -3.76 25.14
N GLY A 240 -9.45 -4.30 26.32
CA GLY A 240 -9.23 -5.69 26.67
C GLY A 240 -10.56 -6.42 26.78
N LEU A 241 -10.56 -7.72 26.51
CA LEU A 241 -11.73 -8.58 26.71
C LEU A 241 -11.36 -10.00 27.16
N SER A 242 -12.33 -10.73 27.68
CA SER A 242 -12.28 -12.18 27.84
C SER A 242 -13.55 -12.84 27.32
N ILE A 243 -13.40 -14.01 26.71
CA ILE A 243 -14.48 -14.71 26.00
C ILE A 243 -14.27 -16.23 26.08
N ARG A 244 -15.36 -17.01 26.01
CA ARG A 244 -15.28 -18.48 25.86
C ARG A 244 -15.04 -18.89 24.41
N LYS A 245 -14.35 -20.00 24.19
CA LYS A 245 -13.96 -20.46 22.86
C LYS A 245 -15.14 -20.58 21.90
N GLU A 246 -16.23 -21.15 22.39
CA GLU A 246 -17.48 -21.38 21.68
C GLU A 246 -18.15 -20.10 21.15
N ASN A 247 -17.87 -18.94 21.77
CA ASN A 247 -18.47 -17.65 21.39
C ASN A 247 -17.63 -16.87 20.36
N ILE A 248 -16.39 -17.29 20.05
CA ILE A 248 -15.51 -16.58 19.11
C ILE A 248 -16.10 -16.48 17.70
N PRO A 249 -16.70 -17.54 17.11
CA PRO A 249 -17.35 -17.42 15.81
C PRO A 249 -18.50 -16.40 15.81
N LEU A 250 -19.32 -16.38 16.86
CA LEU A 250 -20.41 -15.43 17.01
C LEU A 250 -19.90 -13.99 17.18
N LEU A 251 -18.77 -13.79 17.88
CA LEU A 251 -18.12 -12.49 17.98
C LEU A 251 -17.66 -11.98 16.61
N ARG A 252 -17.08 -12.85 15.75
CA ARG A 252 -16.66 -12.50 14.38
C ARG A 252 -17.82 -11.99 13.55
N GLU A 253 -18.94 -12.71 13.55
CA GLU A 253 -20.14 -12.35 12.78
C GLU A 253 -20.72 -11.01 13.24
N ARG A 254 -20.95 -10.85 14.56
CA ARG A 254 -21.53 -9.61 15.11
C ARG A 254 -20.65 -8.40 14.82
N LEU A 255 -19.33 -8.53 14.98
CA LEU A 255 -18.42 -7.41 14.70
C LEU A 255 -18.29 -7.11 13.21
N HIS A 256 -18.43 -8.11 12.34
CA HIS A 256 -18.49 -7.89 10.91
C HIS A 256 -19.71 -7.07 10.50
N GLU A 257 -20.90 -7.41 11.01
CA GLU A 257 -22.13 -6.64 10.78
C GLU A 257 -22.03 -5.22 11.33
N LEU A 258 -21.51 -5.06 12.54
CA LEU A 258 -21.30 -3.74 13.16
C LEU A 258 -20.24 -2.90 12.45
N GLY A 259 -19.36 -3.54 11.68
CA GLY A 259 -18.33 -2.90 10.88
C GLY A 259 -18.76 -2.55 9.46
N GLN A 260 -20.05 -2.71 9.12
CA GLN A 260 -20.56 -2.30 7.81
C GLN A 260 -20.61 -0.77 7.71
N GLY A 261 -19.68 -0.20 6.95
CA GLY A 261 -19.50 1.24 6.71
C GLY A 261 -18.12 1.53 6.12
N GLU A 262 -17.86 2.77 5.70
CA GLU A 262 -16.51 3.18 5.31
C GLU A 262 -15.63 3.29 6.56
N ILE A 263 -15.03 2.16 6.95
CA ILE A 263 -13.94 2.17 7.93
C ILE A 263 -12.65 2.44 7.15
N CYS A 264 -12.28 3.71 7.05
CA CYS A 264 -11.06 4.13 6.37
C CYS A 264 -10.11 4.85 7.34
N ARG A 265 -8.81 4.78 7.03
CA ARG A 265 -7.80 5.55 7.76
C ARG A 265 -7.82 6.98 7.23
N TRP A 266 -8.28 7.92 8.06
CA TRP A 266 -8.19 9.33 7.74
C TRP A 266 -6.75 9.83 7.88
N VAL A 267 -6.32 10.67 6.94
CA VAL A 267 -5.07 11.43 7.04
C VAL A 267 -5.47 12.88 7.31
N ASN A 268 -5.20 13.35 8.52
CA ASN A 268 -5.46 14.74 8.90
C ASN A 268 -4.33 15.62 8.35
N ILE A 269 -4.66 16.45 7.36
CA ILE A 269 -3.73 17.35 6.70
C ILE A 269 -3.76 18.69 7.43
N ASP A 270 -2.61 19.17 7.90
CA ASP A 270 -2.51 20.44 8.64
C ASP A 270 -2.56 21.64 7.70
N CYS A 271 -1.91 21.54 6.54
CA CYS A 271 -1.77 22.67 5.61
C CYS A 271 -1.51 22.21 4.18
N GLU A 272 -2.18 22.83 3.20
CA GLU A 272 -1.74 22.77 1.81
C GLU A 272 -0.58 23.74 1.60
N LEU A 273 0.55 23.27 1.09
CA LEU A 273 1.77 24.05 0.95
C LEU A 273 1.98 24.48 -0.51
N ASP A 274 2.18 25.77 -0.72
CA ASP A 274 2.67 26.30 -1.99
C ASP A 274 4.14 25.87 -2.18
N ALA A 275 4.45 25.26 -3.33
CA ALA A 275 5.78 24.75 -3.63
C ALA A 275 6.87 25.84 -3.61
N SER A 276 6.51 27.10 -3.86
CA SER A 276 7.43 28.24 -3.82
C SER A 276 8.03 28.47 -2.44
N LEU A 277 7.32 28.10 -1.36
CA LEU A 277 7.76 28.25 0.04
C LEU A 277 8.76 27.17 0.46
N ILE A 278 8.86 26.07 -0.29
CA ILE A 278 9.75 24.96 0.03
C ILE A 278 11.20 25.44 -0.06
N SER A 279 11.83 25.49 1.12
CA SER A 279 13.20 25.96 1.31
C SER A 279 13.80 25.35 2.58
N LEU A 280 15.14 25.29 2.66
CA LEU A 280 15.81 24.77 3.86
C LEU A 280 15.45 25.61 5.11
N ASN A 281 15.24 26.91 4.93
CA ASN A 281 14.81 27.81 5.99
C ASN A 281 13.44 27.43 6.55
N LEU A 282 12.45 27.13 5.68
CA LEU A 282 11.15 26.63 6.13
C LEU A 282 11.31 25.38 6.98
N THR A 283 12.08 24.40 6.50
CA THR A 283 12.32 23.15 7.24
C THR A 283 12.98 23.42 8.58
N GLN A 284 13.95 24.34 8.67
CA GLN A 284 14.60 24.75 9.92
C GLN A 284 13.63 25.41 10.90
N GLU A 285 12.71 26.25 10.43
CA GLU A 285 11.66 26.83 11.27
C GLU A 285 10.72 25.75 11.83
N LEU A 286 10.36 24.74 11.01
CA LEU A 286 9.55 23.60 11.46
C LEU A 286 10.24 22.80 12.57
N GLN A 287 11.57 22.70 12.56
CA GLN A 287 12.31 22.02 13.65
C GLN A 287 12.09 22.68 15.02
N LYS A 288 11.70 23.96 15.09
CA LYS A 288 11.43 24.65 16.38
C LYS A 288 10.20 24.11 17.09
N PHE A 289 9.30 23.43 16.37
CA PHE A 289 8.10 22.79 16.91
C PHE A 289 8.42 21.47 17.62
N ARG A 290 9.64 20.94 17.48
CA ARG A 290 10.08 19.76 18.24
C ARG A 290 10.11 20.01 19.76
N PRO A 291 9.88 18.97 20.58
CA PRO A 291 9.74 17.56 20.18
C PRO A 291 8.36 17.19 19.65
N PHE A 292 8.31 16.42 18.56
CA PHE A 292 7.07 15.85 18.05
C PHE A 292 6.70 14.56 18.80
N GLY A 293 5.41 14.28 18.93
CA GLY A 293 4.87 13.11 19.64
C GLY A 293 3.38 13.29 19.93
N MET A 294 2.83 12.55 20.91
CA MET A 294 1.39 12.58 21.20
C MET A 294 0.85 14.01 21.40
N ASN A 295 -0.18 14.38 20.65
CA ASN A 295 -0.81 15.71 20.61
C ASN A 295 0.13 16.88 20.18
N ASN A 296 1.32 16.59 19.69
CA ASN A 296 2.19 17.55 19.02
C ASN A 296 2.81 16.84 17.80
N ASP A 297 1.95 16.44 16.87
CA ASP A 297 2.35 15.65 15.71
C ASP A 297 3.27 16.45 14.79
N ASN A 298 4.03 15.74 13.96
CA ASN A 298 4.84 16.38 12.93
C ASN A 298 3.90 16.89 11.82
N PRO A 299 3.90 18.20 11.48
CA PRO A 299 2.92 18.76 10.57
C PRO A 299 2.91 18.08 9.19
N LEU A 300 1.73 17.65 8.76
CA LEU A 300 1.48 17.04 7.47
C LEU A 300 1.09 18.11 6.45
N PHE A 301 1.90 18.21 5.40
CA PHE A 301 1.70 19.14 4.30
C PHE A 301 1.16 18.41 3.08
N LEU A 302 0.13 18.98 2.46
CA LEU A 302 -0.38 18.55 1.16
C LEU A 302 0.29 19.35 0.05
N LEU A 303 0.82 18.64 -0.94
CA LEU A 303 1.26 19.20 -2.22
C LEU A 303 0.38 18.59 -3.31
N THR A 304 -0.40 19.42 -3.98
CA THR A 304 -1.30 19.01 -5.06
C THR A 304 -0.61 18.99 -6.42
N ASP A 305 -1.11 18.22 -7.38
CA ASP A 305 -0.72 18.30 -8.81
C ASP A 305 0.81 18.31 -9.07
N CYS A 306 1.56 17.45 -8.37
CA CYS A 306 3.01 17.31 -8.53
C CYS A 306 3.35 16.37 -9.70
N GLU A 307 4.16 16.84 -10.65
CA GLU A 307 4.67 16.05 -11.77
C GLU A 307 5.75 15.07 -11.29
N VAL A 308 5.57 13.77 -11.54
CA VAL A 308 6.56 12.74 -11.23
C VAL A 308 7.72 12.81 -12.23
N ALA A 309 8.85 13.38 -11.82
CA ALA A 309 10.04 13.49 -12.65
C ALA A 309 10.91 12.22 -12.64
N ALA A 310 10.96 11.51 -11.50
CA ALA A 310 11.65 10.23 -11.38
C ALA A 310 11.04 9.41 -10.26
N VAL A 311 11.08 8.08 -10.39
CA VAL A 311 10.63 7.16 -9.36
C VAL A 311 11.47 5.89 -9.37
N SER A 312 11.86 5.39 -8.21
CA SER A 312 12.66 4.18 -8.07
C SER A 312 12.42 3.49 -6.72
N PRO A 313 12.36 2.16 -6.68
CA PRO A 313 12.41 1.43 -5.41
C PRO A 313 13.81 1.52 -4.79
N VAL A 314 13.90 1.55 -3.45
CA VAL A 314 15.16 1.63 -2.71
C VAL A 314 15.13 0.77 -1.43
N GLY A 315 16.32 0.40 -0.94
CA GLY A 315 16.44 -0.41 0.28
C GLY A 315 15.97 -1.86 0.10
N GLY A 316 16.33 -2.49 -1.03
CA GLY A 316 15.84 -3.83 -1.38
C GLY A 316 14.35 -3.84 -1.68
N ASP A 317 13.89 -2.86 -2.47
CA ASP A 317 12.51 -2.67 -2.91
C ASP A 317 11.46 -2.44 -1.81
N LYS A 318 11.91 -2.17 -0.59
CA LYS A 318 11.04 -1.90 0.55
C LYS A 318 10.47 -0.48 0.56
N HIS A 319 11.22 0.50 0.09
CA HIS A 319 10.84 1.92 0.13
C HIS A 319 10.75 2.50 -1.28
N LEU A 320 9.99 3.58 -1.44
CA LEU A 320 9.89 4.31 -2.71
C LEU A 320 10.65 5.63 -2.60
N LYS A 321 11.60 5.87 -3.50
CA LYS A 321 12.16 7.20 -3.73
C LYS A 321 11.47 7.82 -4.93
N ILE A 322 10.99 9.05 -4.77
CA ILE A 322 10.30 9.80 -5.82
C ILE A 322 10.90 11.20 -5.92
N THR A 323 11.02 11.71 -7.15
CA THR A 323 11.40 13.09 -7.41
C THR A 323 10.21 13.77 -8.05
N LEU A 324 9.69 14.79 -7.38
CA LEU A 324 8.52 15.54 -7.80
C LEU A 324 8.95 16.91 -8.33
N LYS A 325 8.19 17.40 -9.31
CA LYS A 325 8.36 18.73 -9.87
C LYS A 325 7.04 19.49 -9.77
N LYS A 326 7.10 20.68 -9.18
CA LYS A 326 5.97 21.60 -9.08
C LYS A 326 6.47 23.03 -9.11
N ASP A 327 5.87 23.88 -9.93
CA ASP A 327 6.21 25.31 -10.05
C ASP A 327 7.72 25.60 -10.21
N GLY A 328 8.42 24.73 -10.97
CA GLY A 328 9.86 24.83 -11.22
C GLY A 328 10.76 24.37 -10.05
N LYS A 329 10.17 23.91 -8.93
CA LYS A 329 10.89 23.32 -7.80
C LYS A 329 11.01 21.81 -7.97
N ILE A 330 12.14 21.28 -7.52
CA ILE A 330 12.39 19.84 -7.41
C ILE A 330 12.26 19.48 -5.94
N ILE A 331 11.46 18.46 -5.65
CA ILE A 331 11.16 17.99 -4.30
C ILE A 331 11.56 16.51 -4.25
N GLU A 332 12.55 16.20 -3.41
CA GLU A 332 12.96 14.81 -3.18
C GLU A 332 12.09 14.18 -2.10
N GLY A 333 11.35 13.15 -2.49
CA GLY A 333 10.43 12.40 -1.65
C GLY A 333 10.94 11.00 -1.31
N ILE A 334 10.67 10.54 -0.09
CA ILE A 334 10.81 9.13 0.31
C ILE A 334 9.54 8.65 0.98
N ALA A 335 9.00 7.52 0.51
CA ALA A 335 7.87 6.83 1.14
C ALA A 335 8.37 5.51 1.72
N PHE A 336 8.39 5.39 3.05
CA PHE A 336 8.91 4.20 3.71
C PHE A 336 7.89 3.05 3.67
N ASN A 337 8.32 1.81 3.39
CA ASN A 337 7.48 0.61 3.35
C ASN A 337 6.37 0.67 2.28
N LYS A 338 6.62 1.42 1.21
CA LYS A 338 5.69 1.67 0.10
C LYS A 338 6.33 1.40 -1.27
N GLY A 339 7.32 0.51 -1.32
CA GLY A 339 8.05 0.20 -2.56
C GLY A 339 7.16 -0.36 -3.68
N GLU A 340 6.12 -1.11 -3.34
CA GLU A 340 5.13 -1.66 -4.28
C GLU A 340 4.40 -0.59 -5.11
N ILE A 341 4.28 0.64 -4.60
CA ILE A 341 3.64 1.74 -5.33
C ILE A 341 4.40 2.10 -6.61
N TYR A 342 5.69 1.74 -6.71
CA TYR A 342 6.49 1.88 -7.93
C TYR A 342 5.78 1.31 -9.18
N TYR A 343 5.00 0.24 -9.01
CA TYR A 343 4.27 -0.39 -10.11
C TYR A 343 2.96 0.31 -10.49
N ASN A 344 2.48 1.21 -9.64
CA ASN A 344 1.23 1.96 -9.81
C ASN A 344 1.48 3.46 -10.03
N ILE A 345 2.70 3.83 -10.43
CA ILE A 345 3.04 5.23 -10.72
C ILE A 345 4.00 5.31 -11.90
N SER A 346 3.77 6.28 -12.77
CA SER A 346 4.56 6.54 -13.96
C SER A 346 5.24 7.91 -13.90
N ILE A 347 6.36 8.03 -14.61
CA ILE A 347 6.95 9.34 -14.93
C ILE A 347 5.91 10.17 -15.69
N ASN A 348 5.86 11.47 -15.40
CA ASN A 348 4.90 12.47 -15.85
C ASN A 348 3.50 12.36 -15.22
N ASP A 349 3.28 11.44 -14.27
CA ASP A 349 2.02 11.45 -13.54
C ASP A 349 1.87 12.73 -12.70
N LEU A 350 0.64 13.26 -12.59
CA LEU A 350 0.29 14.36 -11.69
C LEU A 350 -0.34 13.80 -10.42
N ILE A 351 0.37 13.89 -9.30
CA ILE A 351 -0.08 13.29 -8.04
C ILE A 351 -0.23 14.35 -6.95
N ASP A 352 -1.20 14.14 -6.08
CA ASP A 352 -1.20 14.76 -4.76
C ASP A 352 -0.33 13.92 -3.83
N VAL A 353 0.51 14.57 -3.03
CA VAL A 353 1.27 13.92 -1.97
C VAL A 353 1.05 14.61 -0.63
N VAL A 354 0.94 13.81 0.44
CA VAL A 354 0.91 14.30 1.80
C VAL A 354 2.10 13.73 2.57
N GLY A 355 2.76 14.59 3.35
CA GLY A 355 3.97 14.19 4.05
C GLY A 355 4.57 15.30 4.90
N THR A 356 5.72 15.00 5.50
CA THR A 356 6.42 15.90 6.41
C THR A 356 7.77 16.32 5.83
N PHE A 357 8.21 17.55 6.09
CA PHE A 357 9.56 18.00 5.75
C PHE A 357 10.54 17.74 6.89
N ASP A 358 11.69 17.14 6.56
CA ASP A 358 12.80 16.99 7.50
C ASP A 358 14.14 17.38 6.86
N ILE A 359 15.13 17.66 7.73
CA ILE A 359 16.48 17.98 7.30
C ILE A 359 17.25 16.68 7.10
N ASN A 360 17.62 16.40 5.85
CA ASN A 360 18.52 15.31 5.54
C ASN A 360 19.97 15.80 5.49
N GLU A 361 20.87 15.04 6.09
CA GLU A 361 22.30 15.34 6.14
C GLU A 361 23.07 14.11 5.68
N TYR A 362 23.61 14.18 4.46
CA TYR A 362 24.31 13.06 3.82
C TYR A 362 25.61 13.52 3.20
N ASN A 363 26.74 12.88 3.55
CA ASN A 363 28.09 13.23 3.09
C ASN A 363 28.41 14.73 3.22
N GLY A 364 27.97 15.37 4.31
CA GLY A 364 28.17 16.80 4.56
C GLY A 364 27.26 17.75 3.74
N THR A 365 26.36 17.21 2.91
CA THR A 365 25.34 17.99 2.20
C THR A 365 24.06 17.98 3.01
N ILE A 366 23.51 19.17 3.26
CA ILE A 366 22.22 19.35 3.92
C ILE A 366 21.16 19.62 2.85
N SER A 367 20.10 18.82 2.81
CA SER A 367 18.99 18.97 1.88
C SER A 367 17.63 18.88 2.57
N ASN A 368 16.62 19.39 1.89
CA ASN A 368 15.23 19.17 2.27
C ASN A 368 14.79 17.80 1.79
N GLN A 369 14.33 16.96 2.70
CA GLN A 369 13.70 15.69 2.37
C GLN A 369 12.23 15.75 2.73
N PHE A 370 11.38 15.32 1.81
CA PHE A 370 9.96 15.15 2.05
C PHE A 370 9.68 13.67 2.33
N THR A 371 9.25 13.34 3.56
CA THR A 371 8.81 11.99 3.89
C THR A 371 7.33 11.87 3.58
N ILE A 372 6.99 11.07 2.58
CA ILE A 372 5.62 10.90 2.09
C ILE A 372 4.90 9.86 2.96
N GLU A 373 3.79 10.28 3.57
CA GLU A 373 2.89 9.41 4.32
C GLU A 373 1.86 8.77 3.37
N ASP A 374 1.33 9.55 2.43
CA ASP A 374 0.36 9.05 1.46
C ASP A 374 0.39 9.83 0.13
N MET A 375 -0.16 9.23 -0.92
CA MET A 375 -0.25 9.84 -2.24
C MET A 375 -1.52 9.43 -2.96
N ARG A 376 -1.99 10.30 -3.85
CA ARG A 376 -3.22 10.08 -4.63
C ARG A 376 -3.04 10.58 -6.05
N CYS A 377 -3.42 9.74 -7.01
CA CYS A 377 -3.67 10.19 -8.38
C CYS A 377 -5.17 10.51 -8.55
N ARG A 378 -5.50 11.64 -9.15
CA ARG A 378 -6.91 12.08 -9.34
C ARG A 378 -7.52 11.64 -10.67
N TYR A 379 -6.69 11.22 -11.61
CA TYR A 379 -7.13 10.82 -12.94
C TYR A 379 -6.82 9.35 -13.16
N ARG A 380 -7.49 8.78 -14.17
CA ARG A 380 -7.28 7.38 -14.54
C ARG A 380 -5.86 7.17 -15.08
N GLN A 381 -5.17 6.20 -14.53
CA GLN A 381 -3.81 5.88 -14.98
C GLN A 381 -3.82 4.75 -16.01
N ILE A 382 -2.94 4.89 -17.01
CA ILE A 382 -2.67 3.89 -18.03
C ILE A 382 -1.23 3.40 -17.86
N PHE A 383 -1.05 2.11 -17.65
CA PHE A 383 0.25 1.47 -17.46
C PHE A 383 0.60 0.65 -18.70
N ASP A 384 1.64 1.07 -19.43
CA ASP A 384 2.23 0.28 -20.52
C ASP A 384 3.05 -0.88 -19.94
N CYS A 385 2.49 -2.08 -20.04
CA CYS A 385 3.08 -3.31 -19.52
C CYS A 385 3.71 -4.20 -20.60
N ARG A 386 3.75 -3.77 -21.87
CA ARG A 386 4.16 -4.60 -23.03
C ARG A 386 5.60 -5.14 -22.98
N HIS A 387 6.52 -4.41 -22.34
CA HIS A 387 7.96 -4.67 -22.44
C HIS A 387 8.70 -4.85 -21.10
N LYS A 388 8.02 -4.71 -19.96
CA LYS A 388 8.67 -4.98 -18.67
C LYS A 388 8.56 -6.45 -18.34
N ALA A 389 9.64 -7.06 -17.87
CA ALA A 389 9.57 -8.32 -17.15
C ALA A 389 8.90 -8.03 -15.80
N TRP A 390 7.57 -8.06 -15.78
CA TRP A 390 6.82 -7.90 -14.54
C TRP A 390 6.87 -9.21 -13.77
N ASP A 391 7.09 -9.10 -12.47
CA ASP A 391 6.67 -10.15 -11.57
C ASP A 391 5.14 -10.12 -11.51
N PHE A 392 4.50 -10.90 -12.39
CA PHE A 392 3.06 -10.91 -12.55
C PHE A 392 2.34 -11.31 -11.25
N GLU A 393 2.96 -12.13 -10.39
CA GLU A 393 2.38 -12.51 -9.10
C GLU A 393 2.34 -11.34 -8.11
N GLN A 394 3.33 -10.45 -8.14
CA GLN A 394 3.39 -9.30 -7.23
C GLN A 394 2.62 -8.09 -7.76
N VAL A 395 2.73 -7.82 -9.06
CA VAL A 395 2.25 -6.59 -9.69
C VAL A 395 0.75 -6.64 -9.96
N LEU A 396 0.24 -7.80 -10.39
CA LEU A 396 -1.14 -7.94 -10.84
C LEU A 396 -2.03 -8.67 -9.82
N LYS A 397 -1.53 -8.90 -8.61
CA LYS A 397 -2.31 -9.47 -7.52
C LYS A 397 -3.58 -8.63 -7.29
N ASN A 398 -4.72 -9.32 -7.15
CA ASN A 398 -6.04 -8.72 -6.90
C ASN A 398 -6.54 -7.76 -8.02
N LYS A 399 -6.02 -7.86 -9.24
CA LYS A 399 -6.53 -7.12 -10.40
C LYS A 399 -7.44 -8.01 -11.24
N GLN A 400 -8.38 -7.39 -11.95
CA GLN A 400 -9.23 -8.10 -12.87
C GLN A 400 -8.53 -8.27 -14.21
N PHE A 401 -8.38 -9.51 -14.65
CA PHE A 401 -7.74 -9.85 -15.91
C PHE A 401 -8.80 -10.01 -17.00
N ILE A 402 -8.65 -9.31 -18.11
CA ILE A 402 -9.59 -9.32 -19.22
C ILE A 402 -8.88 -9.73 -20.49
N TYR A 403 -9.47 -10.69 -21.20
CA TYR A 403 -9.04 -11.10 -22.53
C TYR A 403 -10.19 -11.00 -23.55
N PHE A 404 -9.84 -10.81 -24.81
CA PHE A 404 -10.79 -10.71 -25.92
C PHE A 404 -10.83 -12.02 -26.71
N GLU A 405 -9.67 -12.53 -27.11
CA GLU A 405 -9.53 -13.77 -27.91
C GLU A 405 -8.81 -14.87 -27.13
N ASN A 406 -7.68 -14.56 -26.48
CA ASN A 406 -6.84 -15.55 -25.80
C ASN A 406 -6.51 -15.11 -24.35
N ASP A 407 -6.81 -15.97 -23.38
CA ASP A 407 -6.51 -15.76 -21.97
C ASP A 407 -5.01 -15.88 -21.64
N CYS A 408 -4.20 -16.35 -22.59
CA CYS A 408 -2.76 -16.56 -22.46
C CYS A 408 -2.35 -17.35 -21.20
N GLY A 409 -3.25 -18.18 -20.66
CA GLY A 409 -3.02 -18.97 -19.44
C GLY A 409 -2.98 -18.17 -18.13
N PHE A 410 -3.51 -16.94 -18.10
CA PHE A 410 -3.65 -16.18 -16.85
C PHE A 410 -4.80 -16.73 -15.99
N ASN A 411 -4.51 -17.05 -14.72
CA ASN A 411 -5.52 -17.51 -13.77
C ASN A 411 -6.56 -16.41 -13.49
N ASN A 412 -7.84 -16.78 -13.39
CA ASN A 412 -8.97 -15.88 -13.17
C ASN A 412 -9.16 -14.79 -14.24
N ALA A 413 -8.69 -15.04 -15.47
CA ALA A 413 -8.98 -14.17 -16.61
C ALA A 413 -10.44 -14.32 -17.07
N GLU A 414 -11.11 -13.20 -17.29
CA GLU A 414 -12.50 -13.13 -17.75
C GLU A 414 -12.55 -12.69 -19.21
N LYS A 415 -13.42 -13.34 -20.01
CA LYS A 415 -13.63 -12.93 -21.39
C LYS A 415 -14.39 -11.60 -21.40
N PHE A 416 -13.92 -10.63 -22.18
CA PHE A 416 -14.60 -9.36 -22.36
C PHE A 416 -16.03 -9.56 -22.85
N THR A 417 -16.97 -8.93 -22.14
CA THR A 417 -18.36 -8.76 -22.55
C THR A 417 -18.83 -7.37 -22.13
N TYR A 418 -19.86 -6.85 -22.80
CA TYR A 418 -20.41 -5.54 -22.44
C TYR A 418 -21.09 -5.54 -21.05
N ASP A 419 -21.49 -6.69 -20.52
CA ASP A 419 -22.15 -6.80 -19.22
C ASP A 419 -21.18 -7.14 -18.07
N LEU A 420 -19.87 -7.12 -18.32
CA LEU A 420 -18.86 -7.42 -17.32
C LEU A 420 -18.86 -6.36 -16.21
N ASP A 421 -18.82 -6.79 -14.95
CA ASP A 421 -18.64 -5.89 -13.81
C ASP A 421 -17.14 -5.60 -13.64
N PHE A 422 -16.76 -4.34 -13.80
CA PHE A 422 -15.35 -3.96 -13.78
C PHE A 422 -14.87 -3.60 -12.37
N CYS A 423 -13.70 -4.10 -12.01
CA CYS A 423 -12.98 -3.65 -10.81
C CYS A 423 -12.29 -2.30 -11.06
N SER A 424 -11.75 -1.70 -9.99
CA SER A 424 -10.98 -0.45 -10.11
C SER A 424 -9.68 -0.59 -10.88
N ASP A 425 -9.10 -1.79 -10.88
CA ASP A 425 -7.85 -2.12 -11.55
C ASP A 425 -8.08 -3.22 -12.58
N VAL A 426 -7.88 -2.89 -13.86
CA VAL A 426 -8.15 -3.79 -14.99
C VAL A 426 -6.88 -4.04 -15.79
N VAL A 427 -6.63 -5.30 -16.12
CA VAL A 427 -5.50 -5.74 -16.94
C VAL A 427 -6.03 -6.24 -18.29
N LEU A 428 -5.59 -5.62 -19.38
CA LEU A 428 -5.88 -6.08 -20.73
C LEU A 428 -4.76 -7.04 -21.17
N ILE A 429 -5.12 -8.32 -21.25
CA ILE A 429 -4.19 -9.40 -21.57
C ILE A 429 -3.78 -9.34 -23.04
N ASP A 430 -4.73 -9.24 -23.95
CA ASP A 430 -4.54 -9.27 -25.41
C ASP A 430 -5.22 -8.06 -26.09
N LEU A 431 -5.22 -8.06 -27.42
CA LEU A 431 -5.74 -6.95 -28.21
C LEU A 431 -7.28 -6.92 -28.23
N PRO A 432 -7.92 -5.76 -28.01
CA PRO A 432 -9.35 -5.58 -28.27
C PRO A 432 -9.71 -5.92 -29.71
N GLU A 433 -10.88 -6.54 -29.93
CA GLU A 433 -11.37 -6.87 -31.28
C GLU A 433 -11.66 -5.61 -32.12
N SER A 434 -12.00 -4.49 -31.48
CA SER A 434 -12.25 -3.21 -32.13
C SER A 434 -11.91 -2.01 -31.23
N VAL A 435 -11.81 -0.82 -31.86
CA VAL A 435 -11.66 0.46 -31.13
C VAL A 435 -12.84 0.71 -30.18
N LYS A 436 -14.04 0.24 -30.55
CA LYS A 436 -15.26 0.42 -29.73
C LYS A 436 -15.21 -0.36 -28.42
N ASP A 437 -14.64 -1.56 -28.44
CA ASP A 437 -14.48 -2.38 -27.24
C ASP A 437 -13.51 -1.70 -26.27
N LEU A 438 -12.40 -1.17 -26.79
CA LEU A 438 -11.45 -0.39 -25.99
C LEU A 438 -12.11 0.88 -25.42
N GLN A 439 -12.84 1.64 -26.24
CA GLN A 439 -13.58 2.82 -25.79
C GLN A 439 -14.63 2.48 -24.72
N TYR A 440 -15.29 1.32 -24.83
CA TYR A 440 -16.27 0.89 -23.84
C TYR A 440 -15.64 0.72 -22.46
N ILE A 441 -14.50 0.03 -22.38
CA ILE A 441 -13.74 -0.14 -21.13
C ILE A 441 -13.24 1.22 -20.64
N LEU A 442 -12.69 2.05 -21.53
CA LEU A 442 -12.20 3.39 -21.22
C LEU A 442 -13.30 4.39 -20.79
N LYS A 443 -14.59 4.04 -20.85
CA LYS A 443 -15.68 4.92 -20.38
C LYS A 443 -16.29 4.47 -19.05
N GLN A 444 -15.89 3.31 -18.54
CA GLN A 444 -16.40 2.76 -17.28
C GLN A 444 -15.92 3.59 -16.08
N GLN A 445 -16.84 4.12 -15.27
CA GLN A 445 -16.51 5.07 -14.18
C GLN A 445 -15.83 4.42 -12.98
N ASN A 446 -16.08 3.13 -12.77
CA ASN A 446 -15.48 2.30 -11.71
C ASN A 446 -13.99 2.01 -11.95
N ILE A 447 -13.49 2.10 -13.18
CA ILE A 447 -12.09 1.80 -13.50
C ILE A 447 -11.20 3.01 -13.21
N ASN A 448 -10.22 2.84 -12.34
CA ASN A 448 -9.21 3.86 -12.00
C ASN A 448 -7.87 3.59 -12.69
N ASN A 449 -7.50 2.32 -12.89
CA ASN A 449 -6.20 1.92 -13.44
C ASN A 449 -6.37 0.87 -14.54
N ILE A 450 -5.67 1.07 -15.66
CA ILE A 450 -5.66 0.14 -16.79
C ILE A 450 -4.22 -0.28 -17.09
N TYR A 451 -3.97 -1.58 -17.07
CA TYR A 451 -2.67 -2.20 -17.33
C TYR A 451 -2.70 -2.89 -18.69
N LEU A 452 -1.75 -2.55 -19.57
CA LEU A 452 -1.75 -2.98 -20.96
C LEU A 452 -0.61 -3.98 -21.19
N ILE A 453 -0.91 -5.27 -21.04
CA ILE A 453 0.05 -6.34 -21.41
C ILE A 453 0.05 -6.48 -22.92
N LEU A 454 -1.14 -6.57 -23.52
CA LEU A 454 -1.37 -6.69 -24.96
C LEU A 454 -0.48 -7.77 -25.59
N HIS A 455 -0.49 -8.96 -24.99
CA HIS A 455 0.22 -10.13 -25.49
C HIS A 455 -0.19 -10.38 -26.94
N ASN A 456 0.82 -10.52 -27.79
CA ASN A 456 0.61 -10.81 -29.19
C ASN A 456 0.95 -12.27 -29.42
N ASP A 457 -0.07 -13.11 -29.54
CA ASP A 457 0.13 -14.45 -30.05
C ASP A 457 0.49 -14.35 -31.54
N ASP A 458 1.73 -14.71 -31.89
CA ASP A 458 2.21 -14.72 -33.28
C ASP A 458 1.35 -15.60 -34.21
N LEU A 459 0.49 -16.44 -33.62
CA LEU A 459 -0.52 -17.28 -34.28
C LEU A 459 -1.52 -16.49 -35.14
N PHE A 460 -1.72 -15.19 -34.92
CA PHE A 460 -2.71 -14.36 -35.65
C PHE A 460 -2.08 -13.32 -36.61
N SER A 461 -0.75 -13.34 -36.77
CA SER A 461 0.05 -12.23 -37.33
C SER A 461 0.13 -12.12 -38.86
N THR A 462 -0.90 -12.47 -39.65
CA THR A 462 -0.81 -12.28 -41.13
C THR A 462 -1.92 -11.45 -41.75
N GLU A 463 -2.92 -11.01 -40.97
CA GLU A 463 -4.08 -10.24 -41.45
C GLU A 463 -3.72 -8.81 -41.85
N HIS A 464 -2.79 -8.18 -41.14
CA HIS A 464 -2.20 -6.89 -41.53
C HIS A 464 -1.44 -6.96 -42.89
N LEU A 465 -1.12 -8.17 -43.38
CA LEU A 465 -0.52 -8.35 -44.71
C LEU A 465 -1.55 -8.39 -45.84
N LEU A 466 -2.86 -8.26 -45.56
CA LEU A 466 -3.93 -8.33 -46.55
C LEU A 466 -4.01 -7.04 -47.37
N THR A 467 -2.99 -6.79 -48.21
CA THR A 467 -2.94 -5.62 -49.09
C THR A 467 -3.78 -5.82 -50.34
N ARG A 468 -4.15 -4.72 -51.01
CA ARG A 468 -4.81 -4.76 -52.33
C ARG A 468 -4.03 -5.59 -53.36
N GLU A 469 -2.70 -5.53 -53.31
CA GLU A 469 -1.85 -6.33 -54.20
C GLU A 469 -1.96 -7.83 -53.87
N LYS A 470 -1.93 -8.19 -52.58
CA LYS A 470 -2.05 -9.57 -52.13
C LYS A 470 -3.43 -10.15 -52.45
N LEU A 471 -4.51 -9.42 -52.19
CA LEU A 471 -5.87 -9.79 -52.62
C LEU A 471 -5.97 -9.91 -54.16
N GLY A 472 -5.32 -9.02 -54.91
CA GLY A 472 -5.23 -9.13 -56.36
C GLY A 472 -4.60 -10.45 -56.84
N LYS A 473 -3.49 -10.87 -56.20
CA LYS A 473 -2.83 -12.16 -56.47
C LYS A 473 -3.73 -13.34 -56.10
N PHE A 474 -4.43 -13.26 -54.97
CA PHE A 474 -5.42 -14.26 -54.55
C PHE A 474 -6.53 -14.43 -55.60
N TYR A 475 -7.09 -13.31 -56.06
CA TYR A 475 -8.16 -13.31 -57.05
C TYR A 475 -7.72 -13.83 -58.43
N GLN A 476 -6.51 -13.48 -58.87
CA GLN A 476 -5.94 -14.04 -60.10
C GLN A 476 -5.80 -15.55 -60.02
N MET A 477 -5.42 -16.08 -58.86
CA MET A 477 -5.35 -17.53 -58.67
C MET A 477 -6.75 -18.15 -58.56
N LEU A 478 -7.70 -17.52 -57.87
CA LEU A 478 -9.10 -17.96 -57.85
C LEU A 478 -9.65 -18.12 -59.28
N LYS A 479 -9.40 -17.17 -60.18
CA LYS A 479 -9.80 -17.27 -61.59
C LYS A 479 -9.19 -18.46 -62.33
N LYS A 480 -7.97 -18.88 -61.96
CA LYS A 480 -7.30 -20.05 -62.56
C LYS A 480 -7.84 -21.37 -62.01
N VAL A 481 -8.15 -21.41 -60.72
CA VAL A 481 -8.74 -22.57 -60.06
C VAL A 481 -10.18 -22.78 -60.53
N GLY A 482 -10.92 -21.69 -60.75
CA GLY A 482 -12.32 -21.75 -61.16
C GLY A 482 -13.21 -22.18 -60.00
N ASN A 483 -14.08 -23.16 -60.23
CA ASN A 483 -15.06 -23.59 -59.24
C ASN A 483 -14.50 -24.73 -58.37
N PHE A 484 -14.57 -24.58 -57.05
CA PHE A 484 -14.06 -25.57 -56.11
C PHE A 484 -14.92 -25.64 -54.86
N THR A 485 -14.72 -26.69 -54.06
CA THR A 485 -15.44 -26.89 -52.79
C THR A 485 -14.68 -26.22 -51.65
N ILE A 486 -15.39 -25.62 -50.70
CA ILE A 486 -14.80 -25.08 -49.47
C ILE A 486 -14.01 -26.21 -48.76
N ASN A 487 -12.81 -25.88 -48.27
CA ASN A 487 -11.85 -26.81 -47.69
C ASN A 487 -11.30 -27.89 -48.65
N ASP A 488 -11.28 -27.65 -49.97
CA ASP A 488 -10.58 -28.53 -50.90
C ASP A 488 -9.06 -28.55 -50.59
N PRO A 489 -8.47 -29.70 -50.21
CA PRO A 489 -7.07 -29.78 -49.77
C PRO A 489 -6.06 -29.33 -50.83
N GLN A 490 -6.37 -29.51 -52.13
CA GLN A 490 -5.46 -29.12 -53.21
C GLN A 490 -5.46 -27.60 -53.40
N VAL A 491 -6.65 -26.99 -53.28
CA VAL A 491 -6.81 -25.55 -53.37
C VAL A 491 -6.24 -24.85 -52.13
N GLU A 492 -6.49 -25.40 -50.94
CA GLU A 492 -5.90 -24.91 -49.69
C GLU A 492 -4.37 -24.92 -49.75
N LEU A 493 -3.77 -26.01 -50.23
CA LEU A 493 -2.31 -26.13 -50.37
C LEU A 493 -1.75 -25.15 -51.40
N LEU A 494 -2.49 -24.89 -52.49
CA LEU A 494 -2.10 -23.93 -53.52
C LEU A 494 -2.01 -22.51 -52.95
N PHE A 495 -3.04 -22.08 -52.21
CA PHE A 495 -3.05 -20.77 -51.56
C PHE A 495 -2.06 -20.69 -50.40
N ALA A 496 -1.86 -21.78 -49.65
CA ALA A 496 -0.84 -21.86 -48.60
C ALA A 496 0.57 -21.61 -49.16
N LYS A 497 0.91 -22.18 -50.31
CA LYS A 497 2.18 -21.93 -51.03
C LYS A 497 2.35 -20.47 -51.48
N MET A 498 1.26 -19.73 -51.62
CA MET A 498 1.27 -18.29 -51.92
C MET A 498 1.35 -17.41 -50.66
N GLY A 499 1.51 -18.01 -49.47
CA GLY A 499 1.58 -17.28 -48.20
C GLY A 499 0.22 -16.86 -47.65
N PHE A 500 -0.85 -17.60 -47.98
CA PHE A 500 -2.17 -17.44 -47.36
C PHE A 500 -2.42 -18.59 -46.38
N SER A 501 -2.39 -18.28 -45.08
CA SER A 501 -2.88 -19.19 -44.04
C SER A 501 -4.35 -19.55 -44.27
N LYS A 502 -4.81 -20.67 -43.73
CA LYS A 502 -6.21 -21.10 -43.87
C LYS A 502 -7.21 -19.99 -43.47
N ARG A 503 -6.91 -19.26 -42.40
CA ARG A 503 -7.70 -18.10 -41.95
C ARG A 503 -7.68 -16.95 -42.97
N LEU A 504 -6.51 -16.57 -43.50
CA LEU A 504 -6.40 -15.56 -44.57
C LEU A 504 -7.17 -15.95 -45.84
N GLN A 505 -7.20 -17.24 -46.19
CA GLN A 505 -7.96 -17.73 -47.33
C GLN A 505 -9.46 -17.51 -47.11
N MET A 506 -9.97 -17.87 -45.92
CA MET A 506 -11.38 -17.65 -45.56
C MET A 506 -11.77 -16.17 -45.55
N ILE A 507 -10.94 -15.31 -44.95
CA ILE A 507 -11.14 -13.85 -44.95
C ILE A 507 -11.15 -13.32 -46.39
N SER A 508 -10.18 -13.72 -47.22
CA SER A 508 -10.10 -13.26 -48.62
C SER A 508 -11.34 -13.68 -49.41
N LEU A 509 -11.82 -14.91 -49.23
CA LEU A 509 -13.04 -15.41 -49.87
C LEU A 509 -14.29 -14.64 -49.42
N GLN A 510 -14.40 -14.35 -48.13
CA GLN A 510 -15.50 -13.56 -47.58
C GLN A 510 -15.51 -12.14 -48.16
N VAL A 511 -14.34 -11.49 -48.28
CA VAL A 511 -14.21 -10.17 -48.95
C VAL A 511 -14.70 -10.24 -50.38
N PHE A 512 -14.29 -11.24 -51.16
CA PHE A 512 -14.75 -11.39 -52.55
C PHE A 512 -16.24 -11.74 -52.65
N PHE A 513 -16.79 -12.45 -51.67
CA PHE A 513 -18.21 -12.77 -51.60
C PHE A 513 -19.04 -11.49 -51.37
N GLU A 514 -18.67 -10.67 -50.38
CA GLU A 514 -19.32 -9.38 -50.09
C GLU A 514 -19.24 -8.41 -51.28
N LEU A 515 -18.15 -8.47 -52.05
CA LEU A 515 -17.97 -7.64 -53.24
C LEU A 515 -18.64 -8.23 -54.50
N ASN A 516 -19.32 -9.38 -54.42
CA ASN A 516 -19.92 -10.09 -55.56
C ASN A 516 -18.91 -10.58 -56.63
N PHE A 517 -17.67 -10.85 -56.24
CA PHE A 517 -16.64 -11.44 -57.10
C PHE A 517 -16.68 -12.98 -57.08
N VAL A 518 -17.22 -13.55 -56.02
CA VAL A 518 -17.50 -14.98 -55.89
C VAL A 518 -18.91 -15.21 -55.34
N ILE A 519 -19.52 -16.33 -55.72
CA ILE A 519 -20.79 -16.83 -55.18
C ILE A 519 -20.48 -18.07 -54.35
N ILE A 520 -21.02 -18.13 -53.13
CA ILE A 520 -20.92 -19.28 -52.24
C ILE A 520 -22.30 -19.93 -52.14
N ASP A 521 -22.45 -21.14 -52.67
CA ASP A 521 -23.69 -21.91 -52.61
C ASP A 521 -23.38 -23.39 -52.35
N ASN A 522 -24.09 -24.03 -51.40
CA ASN A 522 -23.94 -25.44 -51.06
C ASN A 522 -22.47 -25.93 -50.94
N ASN A 523 -21.65 -25.23 -50.15
CA ASN A 523 -20.21 -25.48 -49.98
C ASN A 523 -19.35 -25.34 -51.25
N LYS A 524 -19.88 -24.80 -52.34
CA LYS A 524 -19.15 -24.57 -53.59
C LYS A 524 -18.92 -23.08 -53.81
N ILE A 525 -17.69 -22.75 -54.16
CA ILE A 525 -17.28 -21.40 -54.55
C ILE A 525 -17.30 -21.32 -56.07
N THR A 526 -18.01 -20.33 -56.61
CA THR A 526 -18.08 -20.04 -58.04
C THR A 526 -17.54 -18.64 -58.29
N VAL A 527 -16.52 -18.53 -59.15
CA VAL A 527 -15.92 -17.23 -59.51
C VAL A 527 -16.77 -16.56 -60.59
N VAL A 528 -17.13 -15.29 -60.38
CA VAL A 528 -17.88 -14.51 -61.37
C VAL A 528 -16.93 -14.11 -62.51
N GLU A 529 -17.29 -14.39 -63.77
CA GLU A 529 -16.39 -14.14 -64.91
C GLU A 529 -16.09 -12.64 -65.10
N ASN A 530 -17.13 -11.82 -65.04
CA ASN A 530 -17.10 -10.36 -65.25
C ASN A 530 -17.82 -9.60 -64.12
N PRO A 531 -17.24 -9.54 -62.91
CA PRO A 531 -17.85 -8.77 -61.82
C PRO A 531 -17.72 -7.26 -62.07
N GLU A 532 -18.68 -6.49 -61.56
CA GLU A 532 -18.60 -5.04 -61.55
C GLU A 532 -17.42 -4.54 -60.70
N ARG A 533 -16.86 -3.39 -61.06
CA ARG A 533 -15.74 -2.80 -60.34
C ARG A 533 -16.23 -2.20 -59.02
N LYS A 534 -15.89 -2.84 -57.90
CA LYS A 534 -16.16 -2.33 -56.55
C LYS A 534 -14.90 -1.87 -55.82
N ASN A 535 -15.05 -0.97 -54.86
CA ASN A 535 -13.97 -0.58 -53.95
C ASN A 535 -13.85 -1.60 -52.81
N LEU A 536 -12.63 -1.91 -52.36
CA LEU A 536 -12.41 -2.87 -51.27
C LEU A 536 -13.04 -2.39 -49.96
N THR A 537 -13.13 -1.08 -49.74
CA THR A 537 -13.79 -0.49 -48.57
C THR A 537 -15.29 -0.72 -48.52
N GLU A 538 -15.91 -1.21 -49.60
CA GLU A 538 -17.33 -1.62 -49.59
C GLU A 538 -17.54 -2.96 -48.87
N SER A 539 -16.50 -3.79 -48.73
CA SER A 539 -16.54 -5.01 -47.91
C SER A 539 -16.47 -4.64 -46.43
N GLU A 540 -17.40 -5.19 -45.65
CA GLU A 540 -17.38 -5.05 -44.19
C GLU A 540 -16.20 -5.83 -43.60
N THR A 541 -15.95 -7.04 -44.09
CA THR A 541 -14.81 -7.86 -43.67
C THR A 541 -13.48 -7.17 -43.94
N PHE A 542 -13.31 -6.56 -45.11
CA PHE A 542 -12.08 -5.82 -45.43
C PHE A 542 -11.89 -4.60 -44.53
N ARG A 543 -12.96 -3.83 -44.26
CA ARG A 543 -12.89 -2.70 -43.32
C ARG A 543 -12.48 -3.14 -41.92
N LYS A 544 -13.10 -4.19 -41.38
CA LYS A 544 -12.75 -4.74 -40.05
C LYS A 544 -11.29 -5.17 -39.96
N VAL A 545 -10.76 -5.84 -41.00
CA VAL A 545 -9.34 -6.26 -41.03
C VAL A 545 -8.39 -5.06 -41.03
N ILE A 546 -8.71 -4.01 -41.80
CA ILE A 546 -7.90 -2.78 -41.81
C ILE A 546 -8.00 -2.04 -40.47
N GLU A 547 -9.19 -1.89 -39.90
CA GLU A 547 -9.39 -1.28 -38.58
C GLU A 547 -8.64 -2.03 -37.48
N GLN A 548 -8.68 -3.36 -37.49
CA GLN A 548 -7.92 -4.19 -36.55
C GLN A 548 -6.40 -4.06 -36.75
N ALA A 549 -5.92 -3.98 -37.99
CA ALA A 549 -4.51 -3.77 -38.28
C ALA A 549 -4.04 -2.38 -37.79
N GLU A 550 -4.82 -1.33 -38.03
CA GLU A 550 -4.51 0.02 -37.53
C GLU A 550 -4.53 0.09 -36.00
N LEU A 551 -5.51 -0.56 -35.36
CA LEU A 551 -5.57 -0.67 -33.90
C LEU A 551 -4.34 -1.39 -33.35
N ARG A 552 -3.96 -2.50 -33.97
CA ARG A 552 -2.75 -3.26 -33.62
C ARG A 552 -1.49 -2.41 -33.72
N ASP A 553 -1.32 -1.66 -34.82
CA ASP A 553 -0.15 -0.79 -34.99
C ASP A 553 -0.10 0.28 -33.90
N LYS A 554 -1.24 0.90 -33.59
CA LYS A 554 -1.34 1.91 -32.52
C LYS A 554 -1.13 1.33 -31.12
N LEU A 555 -1.54 0.09 -30.85
CA LEU A 555 -1.46 -0.52 -29.52
C LEU A 555 -0.14 -1.26 -29.26
N LEU A 556 0.46 -1.90 -30.26
CA LEU A 556 1.66 -2.72 -30.09
C LEU A 556 2.95 -2.08 -30.57
N LEU A 557 2.90 -1.28 -31.65
CA LEU A 557 4.11 -0.77 -32.31
C LEU A 557 4.45 0.68 -31.94
N SER A 558 3.51 1.38 -31.32
CA SER A 558 3.70 2.74 -30.81
C SER A 558 4.68 2.79 -29.64
N SER A 559 5.42 3.89 -29.54
CA SER A 559 6.17 4.21 -28.32
C SER A 559 5.21 4.35 -27.13
N LYS A 560 5.73 4.22 -25.89
CA LYS A 560 4.92 4.40 -24.67
C LYS A 560 4.15 5.72 -24.68
N GLU A 561 4.80 6.80 -25.09
CA GLU A 561 4.20 8.14 -25.12
C GLU A 561 3.07 8.24 -26.15
N GLU A 562 3.27 7.67 -27.34
CA GLU A 562 2.24 7.63 -28.38
C GLU A 562 1.05 6.75 -27.97
N LEU A 563 1.30 5.61 -27.33
CA LEU A 563 0.26 4.71 -26.81
C LEU A 563 -0.63 5.42 -25.80
N ILE A 564 -0.01 6.03 -24.78
CA ILE A 564 -0.74 6.74 -23.73
C ILE A 564 -1.52 7.91 -24.32
N LYS A 565 -0.92 8.67 -25.24
CA LYS A 565 -1.59 9.77 -25.92
C LYS A 565 -2.80 9.30 -26.72
N TYR A 566 -2.67 8.18 -27.45
CA TYR A 566 -3.77 7.60 -28.20
C TYR A 566 -4.91 7.15 -27.28
N ILE A 567 -4.60 6.45 -26.19
CA ILE A 567 -5.61 5.99 -25.24
C ILE A 567 -6.31 7.17 -24.56
N ASN A 568 -5.57 8.20 -24.16
CA ASN A 568 -6.16 9.41 -23.60
C ASN A 568 -7.08 10.11 -24.62
N SER A 569 -6.73 10.14 -25.91
CA SER A 569 -7.63 10.71 -26.94
C SER A 569 -8.94 9.92 -27.08
N LEU A 570 -8.91 8.60 -26.88
CA LEU A 570 -10.13 7.77 -26.89
C LEU A 570 -11.02 7.98 -25.65
N MET A 571 -10.49 8.57 -24.58
CA MET A 571 -11.26 8.93 -23.39
C MET A 571 -11.94 10.30 -23.53
N GLU A 572 -11.41 11.19 -24.36
CA GLU A 572 -11.96 12.53 -24.62
C GLU A 572 -13.10 12.52 -25.66
N GLU A 573 -13.10 11.53 -26.58
CA GLU A 573 -14.18 11.24 -27.54
C GLU A 573 -15.32 10.41 -26.93
#